data_AF-A0A367ZDD6-F1
#
_entry.id   AF-A0A367ZDD6-F1
#
_cell.length_a   1.000
_cell.length_b   1.000
_cell.length_c   1.000
_cell.angle_alpha   90.00
_cell.angle_beta   90.00
_cell.angle_gamma   90.00
#
_symmetry.space_group_name_H-M   'P 1'
#
loop_
_entity.id
_entity.type
_entity.pdbx_description
1 polymer ?
#
loop_
_entity_poly.entity_id
_entity_poly.type
_entity_poly.pdbx_seq_one_letter_code
_entity_poly.pdbx_strand_id
1 'polypeptide(L)'
;MPKKSLLLSIVLGLIFFALFLPGFAQTYLFSVPKEIVHAYWNEDGTLSLYYEIWFANSASADPIDFVDIGVPTQYYDLNSVEASINGIPITSIEKSPYVTNGIALGLGENAIRPGETGVVTVLIPNIERVLYVDSSDANYVSAVFSPTWFGSEFVSGYTDLTVIFHLPNGVQPEEPRWHQSPGSFPTEPQTGLDSEGRIFYSWNNPQASASTQYKFGASFPKQYVPETAIVAQSINIDALMNILLTLFCAAIPILFVFIIVYNIIKAQRRKLEYLPPKIAIEGNGIKRGLTAVEAAILLEQPLDKVLTMILFSVIKKGAASVTQKDPLELKRETNATEENLRPYEMKFLEAFEITDKRKRQQALQEMVIDLVKSVQNKMRGFSRKETIAYYKEIVNRAWKQVEEAATPEVKSEKFSEALEWTMLDRDYDDRTKRVFERGPVYVPTWWHRYDPLFPSRSASTTSTPTPSPSQGPTYTSAPRLPGSDFAASVVNGVQNVSASVIGNLSDFTSKITNKTNPPPVTSSSSRSYSSSRGGGCACACACACAGCACACAGGGR
;
A
#
# COMPACT_ATOMS: atom_id res chain seq x y z
N MET A 1 37.36 27.16 -27.86
CA MET A 1 37.69 27.06 -26.42
C MET A 1 36.84 25.97 -25.74
N PRO A 2 37.17 24.67 -25.84
CA PRO A 2 36.33 23.59 -25.27
C PRO A 2 36.89 22.94 -23.99
N LYS A 3 38.06 23.38 -23.48
CA LYS A 3 38.76 22.69 -22.38
C LYS A 3 38.16 22.89 -20.98
N LYS A 4 37.37 23.94 -20.75
CA LYS A 4 36.79 24.24 -19.42
C LYS A 4 35.56 23.37 -19.08
N SER A 5 34.81 22.89 -20.09
CA SER A 5 33.60 22.06 -19.89
C SER A 5 33.92 20.63 -19.46
N LEU A 6 35.04 20.08 -19.96
CA LEU A 6 35.47 18.72 -19.64
C LEU A 6 35.95 18.63 -18.18
N LEU A 7 36.71 19.64 -17.74
CA LEU A 7 37.27 19.69 -16.39
C LEU A 7 36.18 19.86 -15.33
N LEU A 8 35.15 20.66 -15.62
CA LEU A 8 33.98 20.80 -14.77
C LEU A 8 33.18 19.49 -14.66
N SER A 9 33.03 18.75 -15.77
CA SER A 9 32.31 17.47 -15.77
C SER A 9 33.07 16.37 -15.02
N ILE A 10 34.40 16.36 -15.09
CA ILE A 10 35.26 15.43 -14.34
C ILE A 10 35.21 15.73 -12.84
N VAL A 11 35.27 17.01 -12.45
CA VAL A 11 35.15 17.42 -11.04
C VAL A 11 33.76 17.10 -10.49
N LEU A 12 32.70 17.36 -11.26
CA LEU A 12 31.34 17.02 -10.86
C LEU A 12 31.14 15.51 -10.75
N GLY A 13 31.75 14.73 -11.65
CA GLY A 13 31.75 13.26 -11.61
C GLY A 13 32.50 12.70 -10.40
N LEU A 14 33.64 13.30 -10.01
CA LEU A 14 34.38 12.93 -8.81
C LEU A 14 33.64 13.28 -7.52
N ILE A 15 32.93 14.41 -7.47
CA ILE A 15 32.07 14.78 -6.34
C ILE A 15 30.88 13.82 -6.23
N PHE A 16 30.27 13.45 -7.35
CA PHE A 16 29.20 12.45 -7.38
C PHE A 16 29.73 11.08 -6.91
N PHE A 17 30.93 10.67 -7.34
CA PHE A 17 31.54 9.40 -6.92
C PHE A 17 31.92 9.39 -5.43
N ALA A 18 32.36 10.53 -4.88
CA ALA A 18 32.64 10.67 -3.46
C ALA A 18 31.38 10.63 -2.57
N LEU A 19 30.22 11.02 -3.10
CA LEU A 19 28.92 10.94 -2.41
C LEU A 19 28.34 9.50 -2.35
N PHE A 20 28.92 8.56 -3.11
CA PHE A 20 28.53 7.14 -3.13
C PHE A 20 29.59 6.19 -2.59
N LEU A 21 30.62 6.71 -1.90
CA LEU A 21 31.45 5.83 -1.09
C LEU A 21 30.56 5.21 0.00
N PRO A 22 30.52 3.87 0.14
CA PRO A 22 29.87 3.27 1.31
C PRO A 22 30.59 3.82 2.53
N GLY A 23 29.89 4.59 3.36
CA GLY A 23 30.33 4.76 4.73
C GLY A 23 30.50 3.37 5.32
N PHE A 24 31.59 3.11 6.02
CA PHE A 24 31.69 1.93 6.88
C PHE A 24 30.54 2.04 7.88
N ALA A 25 29.43 1.35 7.60
CA ALA A 25 28.30 1.29 8.50
C ALA A 25 28.77 0.50 9.72
N GLN A 26 28.80 1.16 10.89
CA GLN A 26 29.11 0.48 12.13
C GLN A 26 28.10 -0.64 12.33
N THR A 27 28.60 -1.87 12.47
CA THR A 27 27.79 -3.07 12.67
C THR A 27 27.74 -3.37 14.15
N TYR A 28 26.79 -2.77 14.85
CA TYR A 28 26.53 -3.09 16.25
C TYR A 28 25.65 -4.34 16.33
N LEU A 29 26.17 -5.39 16.98
CA LEU A 29 25.43 -6.62 17.23
C LEU A 29 25.92 -7.25 18.53
N PHE A 30 25.07 -7.25 19.56
CA PHE A 30 25.41 -7.74 20.88
C PHE A 30 24.24 -8.49 21.52
N SER A 31 24.49 -9.05 22.69
CA SER A 31 23.46 -9.58 23.58
C SER A 31 23.67 -9.03 24.98
N VAL A 32 22.59 -9.01 25.76
CA VAL A 32 22.62 -8.65 27.18
C VAL A 32 22.18 -9.89 27.97
N PRO A 33 23.10 -10.79 28.35
CA PRO A 33 22.71 -12.04 29.01
C PRO A 33 22.06 -11.84 30.38
N LYS A 34 22.42 -10.74 31.06
CA LYS A 34 21.93 -10.43 32.41
C LYS A 34 21.86 -8.92 32.62
N GLU A 35 20.76 -8.48 33.23
CA GLU A 35 20.55 -7.10 33.64
C GLU A 35 19.89 -7.08 35.01
N ILE A 36 20.53 -6.39 35.96
CA ILE A 36 19.96 -6.10 37.27
C ILE A 36 19.84 -4.59 37.41
N VAL A 37 18.67 -4.12 37.81
CA VAL A 37 18.45 -2.73 38.16
C VAL A 37 17.83 -2.60 39.54
N HIS A 38 18.45 -1.75 40.35
CA HIS A 38 17.90 -1.29 41.62
C HIS A 38 17.38 0.13 41.45
N ALA A 39 16.12 0.34 41.78
CA ALA A 39 15.43 1.62 41.80
C ALA A 39 15.16 2.01 43.25
N TYR A 40 15.96 2.93 43.78
CA TYR A 40 15.83 3.45 45.14
C TYR A 40 14.93 4.68 45.13
N TRP A 41 13.72 4.55 45.66
CA TRP A 41 12.80 5.64 45.89
C TRP A 41 13.14 6.30 47.23
N ASN A 42 13.77 7.47 47.19
CA ASN A 42 14.33 8.11 48.37
C ASN A 42 13.28 8.93 49.13
N GLU A 43 13.54 9.18 50.41
CA GLU A 43 12.68 9.98 51.29
C GLU A 43 12.53 11.44 50.84
N ASP A 44 13.51 11.99 50.11
CA ASP A 44 13.42 13.32 49.51
C ASP A 44 12.56 13.36 48.23
N GLY A 45 12.04 12.20 47.81
CA GLY A 45 11.21 12.00 46.63
C GLY A 45 12.00 11.88 45.32
N THR A 46 13.32 11.78 45.38
CA THR A 46 14.16 11.45 44.23
C THR A 46 14.24 9.94 43.98
N LEU A 47 14.69 9.57 42.78
CA LEU A 47 15.03 8.20 42.40
C LEU A 47 16.54 8.08 42.20
N SER A 48 17.17 7.09 42.84
CA SER A 48 18.53 6.67 42.49
C SER A 48 18.48 5.34 41.76
N LEU A 49 19.15 5.24 40.62
CA LEU A 49 19.24 4.01 39.83
C LEU A 49 20.63 3.40 39.95
N TYR A 50 20.70 2.11 40.22
CA TYR A 50 21.93 1.33 40.11
C TYR A 50 21.71 0.19 39.12
N TYR A 51 22.46 0.21 38.02
CA TYR A 51 22.44 -0.82 36.99
C TYR A 51 23.69 -1.70 37.08
N GLU A 52 23.50 -2.99 36.82
CA GLU A 52 24.55 -3.96 36.47
C GLU A 52 24.12 -4.67 35.17
N ILE A 53 24.78 -4.33 34.06
CA ILE A 53 24.43 -4.80 32.72
C ILE A 53 25.59 -5.62 32.17
N TRP A 54 25.32 -6.88 31.86
CA TRP A 54 26.28 -7.80 31.26
C TRP A 54 26.11 -7.77 29.76
N PHE A 55 27.15 -7.35 29.04
CA PHE A 55 27.19 -7.34 27.58
C PHE A 55 28.04 -8.50 27.06
N ALA A 56 27.60 -9.10 25.95
CA ALA A 56 28.40 -10.00 25.14
C ALA A 56 28.33 -9.54 23.69
N ASN A 57 29.48 -9.07 23.17
CA ASN A 57 29.58 -8.51 21.83
C ASN A 57 29.78 -9.62 20.79
N SER A 58 29.10 -9.53 19.65
CA SER A 58 29.26 -10.53 18.59
C SER A 58 30.67 -10.49 18.00
N ALA A 59 31.21 -11.65 17.61
CA ALA A 59 32.49 -11.74 16.92
C ALA A 59 32.51 -11.05 15.55
N SER A 60 31.34 -10.79 14.96
CA SER A 60 31.17 -10.10 13.68
C SER A 60 30.76 -8.63 13.81
N ALA A 61 30.65 -8.11 15.04
CA ALA A 61 30.28 -6.72 15.29
C ALA A 61 31.51 -5.81 15.35
N ASP A 62 31.28 -4.50 15.38
CA ASP A 62 32.26 -3.52 15.82
C ASP A 62 32.39 -3.50 17.35
N PRO A 63 33.48 -2.97 17.93
CA PRO A 63 33.60 -2.80 19.37
C PRO A 63 32.45 -1.98 19.94
N ILE A 64 31.94 -2.36 21.12
CA ILE A 64 31.04 -1.50 21.90
C ILE A 64 31.91 -0.43 22.54
N ASP A 65 31.93 0.76 21.94
CA ASP A 65 32.73 1.91 22.36
C ASP A 65 31.95 2.88 23.25
N PHE A 66 30.62 2.85 23.16
CA PHE A 66 29.71 3.57 24.04
C PHE A 66 28.52 2.72 24.44
N VAL A 67 27.99 2.99 25.64
CA VAL A 67 26.72 2.43 26.12
C VAL A 67 25.80 3.60 26.49
N ASP A 68 24.62 3.64 25.90
CA ASP A 68 23.60 4.63 26.28
C ASP A 68 22.59 4.03 27.24
N ILE A 69 22.31 4.77 28.31
CA ILE A 69 21.34 4.38 29.34
C ILE A 69 20.28 5.46 29.42
N GLY A 70 19.02 5.05 29.28
CA GLY A 70 17.90 5.97 29.45
C GLY A 70 17.69 6.37 30.91
N VAL A 71 17.41 7.65 31.14
CA VAL A 71 17.00 8.20 32.45
C VAL A 71 15.52 8.61 32.36
N PRO A 72 14.70 8.36 33.40
CA PRO A 72 13.25 8.59 33.30
C PRO A 72 12.82 10.04 33.06
N THR A 73 13.64 11.01 33.45
CA THR A 73 13.37 12.45 33.29
C THR A 73 14.64 13.19 32.89
N GLN A 74 14.52 14.43 32.41
CA GLN A 74 15.66 15.32 32.16
C GLN A 74 16.27 15.92 33.45
N TYR A 75 15.65 15.68 34.61
CA TYR A 75 16.00 16.31 35.88
C TYR A 75 16.91 15.39 36.68
N TYR A 76 18.13 15.22 36.17
CA TYR A 76 19.23 14.50 36.82
C TYR A 76 20.50 15.32 36.71
N ASP A 77 21.42 15.15 37.66
CA ASP A 77 22.74 15.77 37.60
C ASP A 77 23.75 14.82 36.95
N LEU A 78 24.15 15.14 35.72
CA LEU A 78 25.15 14.36 34.96
C LEU A 78 26.49 14.25 35.71
N ASN A 79 26.88 15.26 36.50
CA ASN A 79 28.17 15.25 37.21
C ASN A 79 28.18 14.31 38.41
N SER A 80 27.00 13.87 38.86
CA SER A 80 26.83 12.94 39.98
C SER A 80 26.78 11.48 39.54
N VAL A 81 26.78 11.22 38.22
CA VAL A 81 26.76 9.87 37.68
C VAL A 81 28.11 9.21 37.86
N GLU A 82 28.11 8.00 38.42
CA GLU A 82 29.29 7.16 38.54
C GLU A 82 29.09 5.90 37.69
N ALA A 83 30.10 5.52 36.91
CA ALA A 83 30.02 4.33 36.08
C ALA A 83 31.36 3.58 36.04
N SER A 84 31.30 2.27 35.84
CA SER A 84 32.50 1.45 35.63
C SER A 84 32.25 0.31 34.64
N ILE A 85 33.30 -0.12 33.95
CA ILE A 85 33.33 -1.31 33.10
C ILE A 85 34.31 -2.32 33.71
N ASN A 86 33.82 -3.50 34.08
CA ASN A 86 34.61 -4.52 34.77
C ASN A 86 35.34 -3.99 36.03
N GLY A 87 34.70 -3.05 36.74
CA GLY A 87 35.26 -2.38 37.93
C GLY A 87 36.23 -1.23 37.63
N ILE A 88 36.52 -0.93 36.37
CA ILE A 88 37.36 0.21 35.96
C ILE A 88 36.47 1.45 35.74
N PRO A 89 36.70 2.57 36.44
CA PRO A 89 35.88 3.76 36.29
C PRO A 89 35.83 4.30 34.86
N ILE A 90 34.62 4.66 34.41
CA ILE A 90 34.37 5.34 33.14
C ILE A 90 34.34 6.84 33.42
N THR A 91 35.23 7.60 32.78
CA THR A 91 35.35 9.06 32.98
C THR A 91 34.67 9.87 31.88
N SER A 92 34.42 9.26 30.72
CA SER A 92 33.69 9.89 29.62
C SER A 92 32.20 9.60 29.81
N ILE A 93 31.51 10.51 30.50
CA ILE A 93 30.06 10.45 30.72
C ILE A 93 29.45 11.73 30.17
N GLU A 94 28.58 11.61 29.18
CA GLU A 94 27.94 12.74 28.53
C GLU A 94 26.43 12.54 28.36
N LYS A 95 25.72 13.58 27.91
CA LYS A 95 24.32 13.42 27.53
C LYS A 95 24.24 12.59 26.25
N SER A 96 23.34 11.61 26.24
CA SER A 96 23.15 10.79 25.05
C SER A 96 22.63 11.63 23.88
N PRO A 97 23.26 11.55 22.69
CA PRO A 97 22.72 12.14 21.47
C PRO A 97 21.63 11.27 20.82
N TYR A 98 21.45 10.03 21.27
CA TYR A 98 20.55 9.04 20.68
C TYR A 98 19.32 8.77 21.56
N VAL A 99 19.47 8.89 22.87
CA VAL A 99 18.44 8.58 23.86
C VAL A 99 17.90 9.86 24.48
N THR A 100 16.60 10.07 24.37
CA THR A 100 15.93 11.20 25.04
C THR A 100 16.06 11.04 26.54
N ASN A 101 16.59 12.06 27.23
CA ASN A 101 16.93 12.01 28.64
C ASN A 101 17.91 10.87 28.98
N GLY A 102 18.84 10.53 28.09
CA GLY A 102 19.84 9.49 28.35
C GLY A 102 21.21 10.03 28.72
N ILE A 103 22.04 9.14 29.23
CA ILE A 103 23.48 9.32 29.38
C ILE A 103 24.22 8.38 28.42
N ALA A 104 25.36 8.82 27.90
CA ALA A 104 26.26 8.00 27.10
C ALA A 104 27.56 7.78 27.90
N LEU A 105 27.98 6.52 27.96
CA LEU A 105 29.16 6.07 28.68
C LEU A 105 30.24 5.69 27.67
N GLY A 106 31.25 6.54 27.48
CA GLY A 106 32.38 6.27 26.60
C GLY A 106 33.35 5.29 27.24
N LEU A 107 33.40 4.06 26.72
CA LEU A 107 34.24 2.99 27.26
C LEU A 107 35.73 3.17 26.91
N GLY A 108 36.04 3.95 25.87
CA GLY A 108 37.40 4.33 25.51
C GLY A 108 38.30 3.12 25.24
N GLU A 109 39.44 3.05 25.93
CA GLU A 109 40.37 1.91 25.81
C GLU A 109 39.77 0.58 26.32
N ASN A 110 38.72 0.65 27.14
CA ASN A 110 38.01 -0.49 27.71
C ASN A 110 36.76 -0.88 26.90
N ALA A 111 36.67 -0.44 25.64
CA ALA A 111 35.61 -0.86 24.71
C ALA A 111 35.54 -2.40 24.60
N ILE A 112 34.33 -2.94 24.61
CA ILE A 112 34.11 -4.40 24.56
C ILE A 112 34.35 -4.86 23.13
N ARG A 113 35.46 -5.56 22.88
CA ARG A 113 35.87 -5.96 21.52
C ARG A 113 34.94 -7.05 20.96
N PRO A 114 34.95 -7.28 19.64
CA PRO A 114 34.15 -8.32 19.02
C PRO A 114 34.47 -9.70 19.63
N GLY A 115 33.43 -10.41 20.08
CA GLY A 115 33.56 -11.71 20.75
C GLY A 115 33.89 -11.65 22.24
N GLU A 116 34.08 -10.46 22.81
CA GLU A 116 34.33 -10.27 24.24
C GLU A 116 33.05 -9.97 25.03
N THR A 117 33.18 -10.00 26.34
CA THR A 117 32.12 -9.69 27.30
C THR A 117 32.58 -8.60 28.26
N GLY A 118 31.64 -7.82 28.78
CA GLY A 118 31.94 -6.79 29.77
C GLY A 118 30.74 -6.49 30.65
N VAL A 119 31.00 -6.10 31.89
CA VAL A 119 29.97 -5.74 32.87
C VAL A 119 30.03 -4.25 33.11
N VAL A 120 28.99 -3.54 32.68
CA VAL A 120 28.82 -2.11 32.91
C VAL A 120 28.00 -1.93 34.18
N THR A 121 28.53 -1.19 35.14
CA THR A 121 27.80 -0.78 36.35
C THR A 121 27.65 0.73 36.36
N VAL A 122 26.47 1.22 36.75
CA VAL A 122 26.15 2.66 36.71
C VAL A 122 25.27 3.04 37.87
N LEU A 123 25.67 4.09 38.59
CA LEU A 123 24.89 4.77 39.60
C LEU A 123 24.45 6.14 39.07
N ILE A 124 23.14 6.37 39.00
CA ILE A 124 22.53 7.63 38.62
C ILE A 124 21.72 8.13 39.82
N PRO A 125 22.29 8.98 40.69
CA PRO A 125 21.61 9.43 41.89
C PRO A 125 20.67 10.61 41.62
N ASN A 126 19.77 10.85 42.58
CA ASN A 126 18.99 12.10 42.71
C ASN A 126 18.16 12.50 41.46
N ILE A 127 17.54 11.54 40.78
CA ILE A 127 16.65 11.81 39.64
C ILE A 127 15.33 12.38 40.18
N GLU A 128 14.99 13.60 39.77
CA GLU A 128 13.80 14.32 40.25
C GLU A 128 12.59 14.13 39.33
N ARG A 129 11.41 14.50 39.87
CA ARG A 129 10.12 14.57 39.15
C ARG A 129 9.65 13.23 38.60
N VAL A 130 9.83 12.18 39.39
CA VAL A 130 9.53 10.78 39.06
C VAL A 130 8.33 10.22 39.82
N LEU A 131 7.85 10.93 40.86
CA LEU A 131 6.69 10.53 41.66
C LEU A 131 5.46 11.34 41.26
N TYR A 132 4.32 10.65 41.16
CA TYR A 132 3.03 11.25 40.79
C TYR A 132 1.97 10.89 41.84
N VAL A 133 0.88 11.65 41.91
CA VAL A 133 -0.27 11.25 42.74
C VAL A 133 -0.89 9.97 42.16
N ASP A 134 -1.15 8.98 43.01
CA ASP A 134 -1.81 7.74 42.60
C ASP A 134 -3.25 8.01 42.12
N SER A 135 -3.64 7.39 41.02
CA SER A 135 -4.93 7.63 40.36
C SER A 135 -6.11 6.98 41.08
N SER A 136 -5.85 5.98 41.91
CA SER A 136 -6.85 5.22 42.67
C SER A 136 -6.98 5.72 44.10
N ASP A 137 -5.92 6.27 44.70
CA ASP A 137 -5.92 6.84 46.05
C ASP A 137 -5.02 8.09 46.17
N ALA A 138 -5.63 9.27 46.33
CA ALA A 138 -4.90 10.54 46.41
C ALA A 138 -4.03 10.70 47.70
N ASN A 139 -4.06 9.74 48.62
CA ASN A 139 -3.16 9.67 49.77
C ASN A 139 -1.87 8.90 49.46
N TYR A 140 -1.78 8.28 48.29
CA TYR A 140 -0.62 7.53 47.82
C TYR A 140 0.09 8.28 46.70
N VAL A 141 1.40 8.06 46.62
CA VAL A 141 2.20 8.37 45.43
C VAL A 141 2.39 7.11 44.61
N SER A 142 2.39 7.27 43.30
CA SER A 142 2.65 6.25 42.30
C SER A 142 4.07 6.42 41.78
N ALA A 143 4.88 5.39 41.97
CA ALA A 143 6.24 5.27 41.51
C ALA A 143 6.31 4.23 40.38
N VAL A 144 6.52 4.68 39.15
CA VAL A 144 6.54 3.82 37.95
C VAL A 144 7.88 3.97 37.27
N PHE A 145 8.51 2.86 36.93
CA PHE A 145 9.83 2.82 36.32
C PHE A 145 9.92 1.72 35.25
N SER A 146 10.76 1.98 34.26
CA SER A 146 11.17 1.00 33.25
C SER A 146 12.70 0.94 33.23
N PRO A 147 13.32 -0.25 33.31
CA PRO A 147 14.74 -0.38 32.97
C PRO A 147 15.02 0.15 31.56
N THR A 148 16.30 0.40 31.30
CA THR A 148 16.79 0.68 29.95
C THR A 148 16.51 -0.52 29.04
N TRP A 149 16.34 -0.26 27.74
CA TRP A 149 16.24 -1.30 26.71
C TRP A 149 17.05 -0.84 25.49
N PHE A 150 17.27 -1.70 24.51
CA PHE A 150 18.12 -1.40 23.35
C PHE A 150 17.36 -1.55 22.03
N GLY A 151 17.91 -0.97 20.96
CA GLY A 151 17.36 -1.15 19.61
C GLY A 151 17.31 -2.63 19.24
N SER A 152 16.14 -3.10 18.79
CA SER A 152 15.90 -4.51 18.42
C SER A 152 16.79 -5.00 17.26
N GLU A 153 17.34 -4.07 16.49
CA GLU A 153 18.29 -4.29 15.42
C GLU A 153 19.71 -4.58 15.91
N PHE A 154 20.05 -4.20 17.15
CA PHE A 154 21.39 -4.32 17.72
C PHE A 154 21.50 -5.45 18.74
N VAL A 155 20.45 -5.67 19.54
CA VAL A 155 20.46 -6.67 20.62
C VAL A 155 19.73 -7.96 20.24
N SER A 156 20.31 -9.09 20.64
CA SER A 156 19.74 -10.43 20.39
C SER A 156 19.82 -11.33 21.63
N GLY A 157 19.06 -12.42 21.62
CA GLY A 157 19.02 -13.40 22.70
C GLY A 157 18.05 -13.05 23.83
N TYR A 158 18.07 -13.87 24.87
CA TYR A 158 17.31 -13.65 26.10
C TYR A 158 18.18 -12.95 27.15
N THR A 159 17.53 -12.20 28.02
CA THR A 159 18.12 -11.49 29.14
C THR A 159 17.51 -12.01 30.43
N ASP A 160 18.37 -12.39 31.38
CA ASP A 160 17.95 -12.55 32.78
C ASP A 160 17.80 -11.18 33.42
N LEU A 161 16.57 -10.66 33.39
CA LEU A 161 16.23 -9.31 33.84
C LEU A 161 15.64 -9.37 35.25
N THR A 162 16.29 -8.66 36.17
CA THR A 162 15.82 -8.46 37.54
C THR A 162 15.63 -6.97 37.83
N VAL A 163 14.42 -6.59 38.24
CA VAL A 163 14.07 -5.23 38.62
C VAL A 163 13.70 -5.20 40.10
N ILE A 164 14.39 -4.36 40.88
CA ILE A 164 14.23 -4.29 42.33
C ILE A 164 13.90 -2.86 42.71
N PHE A 165 12.74 -2.64 43.31
CA PHE A 165 12.39 -1.35 43.91
C PHE A 165 12.75 -1.39 45.38
N HIS A 166 13.42 -0.36 45.87
CA HIS A 166 13.63 -0.09 47.28
C HIS A 166 12.76 1.10 47.65
N LEU A 167 11.74 0.89 48.47
CA LEU A 167 10.81 1.93 48.88
C LEU A 167 11.46 2.88 49.90
N PRO A 168 10.87 4.07 50.17
CA PRO A 168 11.39 4.97 51.18
C PRO A 168 11.48 4.30 52.56
N ASN A 169 12.40 4.78 53.39
CA ASN A 169 12.56 4.23 54.73
C ASN A 169 11.31 4.51 55.59
N GLY A 170 11.04 3.63 56.55
CA GLY A 170 9.92 3.78 57.49
C GLY A 170 8.54 3.40 56.94
N VAL A 171 8.41 3.09 55.65
CA VAL A 171 7.17 2.52 55.06
C VAL A 171 6.87 1.19 55.76
N GLN A 172 5.63 1.00 56.20
CA GLN A 172 5.21 -0.23 56.90
C GLN A 172 4.85 -1.34 55.90
N PRO A 173 5.04 -2.63 56.22
CA PRO A 173 4.83 -3.73 55.28
C PRO A 173 3.43 -3.81 54.64
N GLU A 174 2.39 -3.37 55.34
CA GLU A 174 0.99 -3.44 54.89
C GLU A 174 0.54 -2.23 54.07
N GLU A 175 1.34 -1.17 54.04
CA GLU A 175 0.99 0.08 53.35
C GLU A 175 1.21 0.03 51.83
N PRO A 176 2.39 -0.38 51.31
CA PRO A 176 2.67 -0.26 49.90
C PRO A 176 1.93 -1.30 49.07
N ARG A 177 1.68 -0.94 47.80
CA ARG A 177 0.94 -1.75 46.83
C ARG A 177 1.75 -1.85 45.55
N TRP A 178 1.99 -3.03 45.03
CA TRP A 178 2.57 -3.17 43.70
C TRP A 178 1.50 -3.00 42.61
N HIS A 179 1.92 -2.52 41.44
CA HIS A 179 1.09 -2.44 40.26
C HIS A 179 1.10 -3.78 39.51
N GLN A 180 0.24 -3.90 38.51
CA GLN A 180 0.29 -5.03 37.58
C GLN A 180 1.64 -5.03 36.84
N SER A 181 2.39 -6.13 36.94
CA SER A 181 3.65 -6.33 36.22
C SER A 181 3.41 -6.71 34.75
N PRO A 182 4.44 -6.58 33.88
CA PRO A 182 4.34 -6.99 32.48
C PRO A 182 4.07 -8.50 32.37
N GLY A 183 3.31 -8.93 31.36
CA GLY A 183 2.75 -10.29 31.31
C GLY A 183 3.77 -11.45 31.28
N SER A 184 5.04 -11.20 31.00
CA SER A 184 6.12 -12.19 31.06
C SER A 184 6.79 -12.29 32.44
N PHE A 185 6.40 -11.45 33.40
CA PHE A 185 6.94 -11.42 34.76
C PHE A 185 5.91 -11.98 35.76
N PRO A 186 6.36 -12.42 36.96
CA PRO A 186 5.46 -12.77 38.05
C PRO A 186 4.50 -11.62 38.37
N THR A 187 3.21 -11.92 38.56
CA THR A 187 2.18 -10.92 38.89
C THR A 187 2.43 -10.27 40.24
N GLU A 188 2.95 -11.04 41.20
CA GLU A 188 3.36 -10.57 42.53
C GLU A 188 4.88 -10.51 42.60
N PRO A 189 5.48 -9.39 43.05
CA PRO A 189 6.92 -9.33 43.31
C PRO A 189 7.30 -10.20 44.51
N GLN A 190 8.55 -10.63 44.53
CA GLN A 190 9.16 -11.06 45.79
C GLN A 190 9.35 -9.84 46.70
N THR A 191 9.03 -10.00 47.98
CA THR A 191 9.07 -8.90 48.96
C THR A 191 10.00 -9.26 50.12
N GLY A 192 10.59 -8.24 50.74
CA GLY A 192 11.44 -8.40 51.92
C GLY A 192 11.99 -7.06 52.40
N LEU A 193 12.94 -7.13 53.33
CA LEU A 193 13.69 -5.96 53.81
C LEU A 193 15.12 -6.02 53.29
N ASP A 194 15.64 -4.89 52.83
CA ASP A 194 17.04 -4.76 52.45
C ASP A 194 17.96 -4.52 53.66
N SER A 195 19.26 -4.33 53.42
CA SER A 195 20.26 -4.11 54.48
C SER A 195 20.05 -2.82 55.29
N GLU A 196 19.28 -1.87 54.78
CA GLU A 196 18.94 -0.61 55.45
C GLU A 196 17.55 -0.67 56.12
N GLY A 197 16.87 -1.82 56.03
CA GLY A 197 15.53 -2.00 56.57
C GLY A 197 14.42 -1.43 55.68
N ARG A 198 14.70 -1.10 54.42
CA ARG A 198 13.67 -0.66 53.46
C ARG A 198 12.94 -1.86 52.88
N ILE A 199 11.65 -1.70 52.62
CA ILE A 199 10.89 -2.72 51.89
C ILE A 199 11.36 -2.74 50.44
N PHE A 200 11.64 -3.93 49.92
CA PHE A 200 11.92 -4.13 48.50
C PHE A 200 10.84 -4.93 47.80
N TYR A 201 10.62 -4.63 46.52
CA TYR A 201 9.84 -5.43 45.57
C TYR A 201 10.75 -5.87 44.42
N SER A 202 10.85 -7.18 44.18
CA SER A 202 11.71 -7.75 43.15
C SER A 202 10.91 -8.57 42.13
N TRP A 203 11.10 -8.25 40.85
CA TRP A 203 10.58 -9.02 39.72
C TRP A 203 11.76 -9.59 38.94
N ASN A 204 11.72 -10.90 38.67
CA ASN A 204 12.73 -11.58 37.85
C ASN A 204 12.06 -12.29 36.67
N ASN A 205 12.71 -12.24 35.50
CA ASN A 205 12.38 -13.07 34.36
C ASN A 205 13.68 -13.49 33.62
N PRO A 206 14.04 -14.79 33.63
CA PRO A 206 15.26 -15.32 32.99
C PRO A 206 15.18 -15.39 31.46
N GLN A 207 14.03 -15.04 30.87
CA GLN A 207 13.75 -15.10 29.44
C GLN A 207 13.19 -13.75 28.92
N ALA A 208 13.53 -12.64 29.58
CA ALA A 208 13.14 -11.32 29.12
C ALA A 208 13.88 -10.92 27.83
N SER A 209 13.45 -9.85 27.19
CA SER A 209 14.10 -9.29 26.00
C SER A 209 14.66 -7.91 26.31
N ALA A 210 15.97 -7.73 26.16
CA ALA A 210 16.63 -6.43 26.30
C ALA A 210 16.21 -5.39 25.26
N SER A 211 15.40 -5.73 24.24
CA SER A 211 14.84 -4.75 23.29
C SER A 211 13.42 -4.29 23.61
N THR A 212 12.82 -4.83 24.68
CA THR A 212 11.44 -4.55 25.05
C THR A 212 11.39 -3.62 26.26
N GLN A 213 10.55 -2.58 26.17
CA GLN A 213 10.24 -1.74 27.32
C GLN A 213 9.31 -2.48 28.30
N TYR A 214 9.78 -2.71 29.53
CA TYR A 214 9.00 -3.31 30.61
C TYR A 214 8.71 -2.27 31.70
N LYS A 215 7.46 -2.10 32.10
CA LYS A 215 7.08 -1.13 33.12
C LYS A 215 6.70 -1.83 34.43
N PHE A 216 7.28 -1.36 35.51
CA PHE A 216 7.03 -1.81 36.87
C PHE A 216 6.55 -0.63 37.71
N GLY A 217 5.72 -0.91 38.71
CA GLY A 217 5.12 0.15 39.50
C GLY A 217 4.84 -0.28 40.92
N ALA A 218 4.91 0.68 41.82
CA ALA A 218 4.48 0.56 43.19
C ALA A 218 3.85 1.88 43.64
N SER A 219 2.92 1.79 44.59
CA SER A 219 2.37 2.93 45.29
C SER A 219 2.64 2.82 46.78
N PHE A 220 2.98 3.93 47.41
CA PHE A 220 3.19 4.02 48.86
C PHE A 220 2.61 5.33 49.41
N PRO A 221 2.33 5.45 50.72
CA PRO A 221 1.71 6.64 51.27
C PRO A 221 2.55 7.90 51.03
N LYS A 222 1.90 8.99 50.62
CA LYS A 222 2.60 10.24 50.29
C LYS A 222 3.32 10.89 51.46
N GLN A 223 3.00 10.52 52.71
CA GLN A 223 3.63 11.05 53.92
C GLN A 223 5.13 10.74 54.03
N TYR A 224 5.61 9.74 53.29
CA TYR A 224 7.02 9.32 53.27
C TYR A 224 7.90 10.16 52.33
N VAL A 225 7.32 11.12 51.61
CA VAL A 225 8.04 12.03 50.70
C VAL A 225 7.49 13.46 50.79
N PRO A 226 8.31 14.49 50.53
CA PRO A 226 7.85 15.88 50.47
C PRO A 226 6.78 16.09 49.40
N GLU A 227 5.75 16.87 49.70
CA GLU A 227 4.72 17.24 48.71
C GLU A 227 5.33 17.95 47.48
N THR A 228 6.43 18.68 47.65
CA THR A 228 7.14 19.38 46.57
C THR A 228 7.80 18.44 45.56
N ALA A 229 8.06 17.19 45.94
CA ALA A 229 8.65 16.17 45.06
C ALA A 229 7.59 15.46 44.19
N ILE A 230 6.30 15.60 44.55
CA ILE A 230 5.19 14.97 43.85
C ILE A 230 4.80 15.85 42.66
N VAL A 231 4.98 15.32 41.46
CA VAL A 231 4.59 16.02 40.23
C VAL A 231 3.07 16.06 40.16
N ALA A 232 2.51 17.27 40.27
CA ALA A 232 1.10 17.52 39.98
C ALA A 232 0.83 17.02 38.57
N GLN A 233 -0.28 16.27 38.36
CA GLN A 233 -0.66 15.75 37.06
C GLN A 233 -0.60 16.87 36.01
N SER A 234 0.47 16.90 35.21
CA SER A 234 0.53 17.77 34.07
C SER A 234 -0.41 17.16 33.05
N ILE A 235 -1.31 17.99 32.51
CA ILE A 235 -2.08 17.65 31.32
C ILE A 235 -1.03 17.17 30.32
N ASN A 236 -1.12 15.90 29.91
CA ASN A 236 -0.13 15.31 29.01
C ASN A 236 -0.24 16.06 27.68
N ILE A 237 0.58 17.11 27.55
CA ILE A 237 0.54 18.04 26.42
C ILE A 237 0.92 17.30 25.16
N ASP A 238 1.71 16.23 25.26
CA ASP A 238 2.04 15.34 24.13
C ASP A 238 0.87 14.44 23.74
N ALA A 239 0.05 13.98 24.69
CA ALA A 239 -1.22 13.31 24.37
C ALA A 239 -2.24 14.29 23.78
N LEU A 240 -2.32 15.52 24.32
CA LEU A 240 -3.17 16.58 23.78
C LEU A 240 -2.67 17.02 22.39
N MET A 241 -1.36 17.13 22.18
CA MET A 241 -0.72 17.47 20.91
C MET A 241 -0.77 16.31 19.93
N ASN A 242 -0.73 15.05 20.37
CA ASN A 242 -0.97 13.89 19.52
C ASN A 242 -2.45 13.79 19.15
N ILE A 243 -3.38 14.08 20.06
CA ILE A 243 -4.81 14.18 19.75
C ILE A 243 -5.06 15.36 18.81
N LEU A 244 -4.41 16.50 19.04
CA LEU A 244 -4.51 17.69 18.21
C LEU A 244 -3.85 17.48 16.84
N LEU A 245 -2.71 16.80 16.77
CA LEU A 245 -2.00 16.43 15.54
C LEU A 245 -2.73 15.32 14.80
N THR A 246 -3.37 14.38 15.49
CA THR A 246 -4.27 13.38 14.87
C THR A 246 -5.54 14.05 14.36
N LEU A 247 -6.09 15.01 15.12
CA LEU A 247 -7.17 15.88 14.68
C LEU A 247 -6.72 16.76 13.52
N PHE A 248 -5.51 17.30 13.47
CA PHE A 248 -5.02 18.08 12.33
C PHE A 248 -4.73 17.17 11.12
N CYS A 249 -4.09 16.01 11.30
CA CYS A 249 -3.78 15.06 10.22
C CYS A 249 -5.01 14.33 9.69
N ALA A 250 -6.08 14.18 10.48
CA ALA A 250 -7.38 13.68 10.01
C ALA A 250 -8.30 14.81 9.54
N ALA A 251 -8.34 15.95 10.25
CA ALA A 251 -9.17 17.08 9.88
C ALA A 251 -8.64 17.82 8.67
N ILE A 252 -7.35 17.83 8.34
CA ILE A 252 -6.86 18.44 7.10
C ILE A 252 -7.40 17.67 5.89
N PRO A 253 -7.26 16.34 5.74
CA PRO A 253 -7.87 15.61 4.63
C PRO A 253 -9.40 15.59 4.72
N ILE A 254 -10.02 15.53 5.90
CA ILE A 254 -11.48 15.64 6.03
C ILE A 254 -11.96 17.05 5.65
N LEU A 255 -11.23 18.11 5.99
CA LEU A 255 -11.52 19.49 5.60
C LEU A 255 -11.26 19.69 4.11
N PHE A 256 -10.26 19.04 3.52
CA PHE A 256 -10.07 19.02 2.06
C PHE A 256 -11.23 18.29 1.38
N VAL A 257 -11.64 17.12 1.87
CA VAL A 257 -12.82 16.40 1.36
C VAL A 257 -14.08 17.22 1.59
N PHE A 258 -14.24 17.87 2.74
CA PHE A 258 -15.39 18.70 3.05
C PHE A 258 -15.39 19.99 2.23
N ILE A 259 -14.24 20.60 1.95
CA ILE A 259 -14.10 21.75 1.05
C ILE A 259 -14.34 21.32 -0.39
N ILE A 260 -13.88 20.14 -0.81
CA ILE A 260 -14.14 19.58 -2.14
C ILE A 260 -15.63 19.29 -2.28
N VAL A 261 -16.25 18.59 -1.32
CA VAL A 261 -17.68 18.26 -1.29
C VAL A 261 -18.52 19.52 -1.14
N TYR A 262 -18.15 20.46 -0.26
CA TYR A 262 -18.82 21.74 -0.11
C TYR A 262 -18.69 22.59 -1.37
N ASN A 263 -17.54 22.61 -2.03
CA ASN A 263 -17.38 23.28 -3.32
C ASN A 263 -18.11 22.53 -4.44
N ILE A 264 -18.23 21.21 -4.41
CA ILE A 264 -19.05 20.43 -5.35
C ILE A 264 -20.53 20.75 -5.12
N ILE A 265 -21.01 20.73 -3.89
CA ILE A 265 -22.40 21.04 -3.52
C ILE A 265 -22.70 22.52 -3.79
N LYS A 266 -21.80 23.44 -3.44
CA LYS A 266 -21.92 24.88 -3.70
C LYS A 266 -21.80 25.18 -5.19
N ALA A 267 -20.97 24.47 -5.95
CA ALA A 267 -20.93 24.55 -7.40
C ALA A 267 -22.19 23.97 -8.04
N GLN A 268 -22.77 22.90 -7.47
CA GLN A 268 -24.08 22.38 -7.89
C GLN A 268 -25.20 23.37 -7.57
N ARG A 269 -25.19 24.01 -6.39
CA ARG A 269 -26.16 25.06 -6.01
C ARG A 269 -26.00 26.34 -6.83
N ARG A 270 -24.77 26.77 -7.13
CA ARG A 270 -24.50 27.89 -8.06
C ARG A 270 -24.84 27.54 -9.52
N LYS A 271 -24.79 26.25 -9.90
CA LYS A 271 -25.32 25.77 -11.18
C LYS A 271 -26.85 25.78 -11.21
N LEU A 272 -27.54 25.67 -10.07
CA LEU A 272 -29.00 25.81 -10.02
C LEU A 272 -29.46 27.27 -10.13
N GLU A 273 -28.63 28.24 -9.72
CA GLU A 273 -28.94 29.68 -9.82
C GLU A 273 -28.65 30.31 -11.20
N TYR A 274 -27.90 29.65 -12.08
CA TYR A 274 -27.57 30.18 -13.42
C TYR A 274 -27.71 29.17 -14.57
N LEU A 275 -28.48 28.09 -14.37
CA LEU A 275 -28.99 27.35 -15.52
C LEU A 275 -30.27 28.03 -15.99
N PRO A 276 -30.32 28.64 -17.19
CA PRO A 276 -31.61 28.91 -17.81
C PRO A 276 -32.36 27.58 -17.86
N PRO A 277 -33.69 27.55 -17.65
CA PRO A 277 -34.45 26.32 -17.56
C PRO A 277 -34.13 25.45 -18.77
N LYS A 278 -33.34 24.40 -18.54
CA LYS A 278 -33.18 23.35 -19.55
C LYS A 278 -34.50 22.65 -19.54
N ILE A 279 -35.32 22.98 -20.53
CA ILE A 279 -36.47 22.17 -20.89
C ILE A 279 -35.88 20.80 -21.20
N ALA A 280 -35.92 19.91 -20.19
CA ALA A 280 -35.78 18.49 -20.40
C ALA A 280 -37.04 18.14 -21.19
N ILE A 281 -36.93 18.20 -22.52
CA ILE A 281 -37.84 17.46 -23.37
C ILE A 281 -37.54 16.01 -22.99
N GLU A 282 -38.37 15.45 -22.13
CA GLU A 282 -38.37 14.02 -21.84
C GLU A 282 -38.33 13.32 -23.21
N GLY A 283 -37.19 12.71 -23.52
CA GLY A 283 -37.08 11.93 -24.73
C GLY A 283 -38.02 10.74 -24.58
N ASN A 284 -39.11 10.73 -25.35
CA ASN A 284 -40.11 9.68 -25.29
C ASN A 284 -39.52 8.36 -25.81
N GLY A 285 -39.17 7.46 -24.88
CA GLY A 285 -38.86 6.06 -25.16
C GLY A 285 -37.41 5.72 -25.50
N ILE A 286 -37.22 4.45 -25.86
CA ILE A 286 -35.92 3.80 -26.08
C ILE A 286 -35.43 3.92 -27.53
N LYS A 287 -34.13 4.21 -27.73
CA LYS A 287 -33.50 4.14 -29.05
C LYS A 287 -33.20 2.69 -29.43
N ARG A 288 -34.06 2.09 -30.26
CA ARG A 288 -33.82 0.78 -30.87
C ARG A 288 -32.91 0.87 -32.11
N GLY A 289 -32.20 -0.22 -32.41
CA GLY A 289 -31.42 -0.37 -33.64
C GLY A 289 -30.00 0.22 -33.61
N LEU A 290 -29.41 0.40 -32.43
CA LEU A 290 -27.95 0.55 -32.32
C LEU A 290 -27.30 -0.81 -32.59
N THR A 291 -26.15 -0.80 -33.27
CA THR A 291 -25.32 -2.00 -33.38
C THR A 291 -24.69 -2.33 -32.03
N ALA A 292 -24.15 -3.54 -31.86
CA ALA A 292 -23.45 -3.90 -30.63
C ALA A 292 -22.29 -2.94 -30.33
N VAL A 293 -21.51 -2.56 -31.35
CA VAL A 293 -20.43 -1.56 -31.24
C VAL A 293 -20.96 -0.19 -30.80
N GLU A 294 -22.07 0.27 -31.37
CA GLU A 294 -22.69 1.55 -30.98
C GLU A 294 -23.28 1.51 -29.57
N ALA A 295 -23.84 0.37 -29.17
CA ALA A 295 -24.31 0.13 -27.81
C ALA A 295 -23.14 0.08 -26.82
N ALA A 296 -21.96 -0.44 -27.20
CA ALA A 296 -20.77 -0.43 -26.36
C ALA A 296 -20.31 1.01 -26.03
N ILE A 297 -20.40 1.93 -27.00
CA ILE A 297 -20.16 3.38 -26.77
C ILE A 297 -21.21 3.97 -25.82
N LEU A 298 -22.49 3.62 -26.00
CA LEU A 298 -23.57 4.10 -25.13
C LEU A 298 -23.42 3.60 -23.68
N LEU A 299 -22.95 2.35 -23.51
CA LEU A 299 -22.69 1.70 -22.23
C LEU A 299 -21.33 2.08 -21.61
N GLU A 300 -20.58 2.97 -22.26
CA GLU A 300 -19.27 3.45 -21.81
C GLU A 300 -18.26 2.30 -21.57
N GLN A 301 -18.23 1.34 -22.50
CA GLN A 301 -17.25 0.24 -22.45
C GLN A 301 -15.82 0.75 -22.74
N PRO A 302 -14.79 0.06 -22.23
CA PRO A 302 -13.39 0.35 -22.55
C PRO A 302 -13.13 0.40 -24.07
N LEU A 303 -12.35 1.37 -24.54
CA LEU A 303 -12.17 1.63 -25.99
C LEU A 303 -11.41 0.51 -26.71
N ASP A 304 -10.49 -0.15 -26.03
CA ASP A 304 -9.85 -1.38 -26.46
C ASP A 304 -10.86 -2.47 -26.79
N LYS A 305 -11.82 -2.72 -25.88
CA LYS A 305 -12.92 -3.68 -26.12
C LYS A 305 -13.75 -3.27 -27.35
N VAL A 306 -14.06 -1.98 -27.51
CA VAL A 306 -14.79 -1.46 -28.68
C VAL A 306 -14.01 -1.73 -29.98
N LEU A 307 -12.70 -1.52 -30.00
CA LEU A 307 -11.86 -1.79 -31.18
C LEU A 307 -11.78 -3.29 -31.51
N THR A 308 -11.69 -4.17 -30.50
CA THR A 308 -11.73 -5.62 -30.71
C THR A 308 -13.08 -6.07 -31.26
N MET A 309 -14.18 -5.47 -30.79
CA MET A 309 -15.50 -5.74 -31.36
C MET A 309 -15.61 -5.33 -32.83
N ILE A 310 -15.01 -4.19 -33.21
CA ILE A 310 -14.95 -3.77 -34.61
C ILE A 310 -14.13 -4.78 -35.44
N LEU A 311 -12.97 -5.21 -34.93
CA LEU A 311 -12.14 -6.24 -35.57
C LEU A 311 -12.96 -7.52 -35.84
N PHE A 312 -13.64 -8.06 -34.81
CA PHE A 312 -14.43 -9.27 -34.97
C PHE A 312 -15.61 -9.08 -35.93
N SER A 313 -16.26 -7.91 -35.93
CA SER A 313 -17.31 -7.60 -36.91
C SER A 313 -16.77 -7.66 -38.35
N VAL A 314 -15.62 -7.05 -38.61
CA VAL A 314 -14.97 -7.02 -39.94
C VAL A 314 -14.56 -8.41 -40.39
N ILE A 315 -13.98 -9.22 -39.49
CA ILE A 315 -13.56 -10.60 -39.78
C ILE A 315 -14.78 -11.50 -40.04
N LYS A 316 -15.83 -11.40 -39.20
CA LYS A 316 -17.07 -12.15 -39.33
C LYS A 316 -17.80 -11.85 -40.64
N LYS A 317 -17.77 -10.60 -41.10
CA LYS A 317 -18.26 -10.17 -42.41
C LYS A 317 -17.35 -10.57 -43.58
N GLY A 318 -16.16 -11.06 -43.27
CA GLY A 318 -15.21 -11.54 -44.25
C GLY A 318 -14.46 -10.46 -45.01
N ALA A 319 -14.37 -9.25 -44.46
CA ALA A 319 -13.68 -8.12 -45.07
C ALA A 319 -12.20 -8.03 -44.72
N ALA A 320 -11.75 -8.74 -43.67
CA ALA A 320 -10.34 -8.89 -43.35
C ALA A 320 -9.99 -10.27 -42.80
N SER A 321 -8.72 -10.64 -42.93
CA SER A 321 -8.07 -11.76 -42.26
C SER A 321 -6.83 -11.27 -41.51
N VAL A 322 -6.54 -11.87 -40.35
CA VAL A 322 -5.37 -11.57 -39.54
C VAL A 322 -4.18 -12.34 -40.09
N THR A 323 -3.12 -11.64 -40.51
CA THR A 323 -1.87 -12.25 -40.98
C THR A 323 -0.91 -12.50 -39.83
N GLN A 324 -0.85 -11.57 -38.88
CA GLN A 324 0.01 -11.65 -37.70
C GLN A 324 -0.74 -11.10 -36.47
N LYS A 325 -0.61 -11.77 -35.32
CA LYS A 325 -1.30 -11.39 -34.06
C LYS A 325 -0.51 -10.36 -33.23
N ASP A 326 0.82 -10.43 -33.27
CA ASP A 326 1.71 -9.52 -32.55
C ASP A 326 2.97 -9.20 -33.38
N PRO A 327 3.12 -7.95 -33.89
CA PRO A 327 2.11 -6.90 -33.91
C PRO A 327 0.91 -7.27 -34.80
N LEU A 328 -0.28 -6.77 -34.48
CA LEU A 328 -1.50 -7.04 -35.25
C LEU A 328 -1.41 -6.48 -36.67
N GLU A 329 -1.45 -7.39 -37.65
CA GLU A 329 -1.51 -7.09 -39.08
C GLU A 329 -2.75 -7.71 -39.72
N LEU A 330 -3.42 -6.92 -40.57
CA LEU A 330 -4.65 -7.30 -41.25
C LEU A 330 -4.44 -7.27 -42.76
N LYS A 331 -4.92 -8.31 -43.43
CA LYS A 331 -5.08 -8.35 -44.87
C LYS A 331 -6.53 -8.10 -45.22
N ARG A 332 -6.79 -7.07 -46.03
CA ARG A 332 -8.12 -6.81 -46.58
C ARG A 332 -8.48 -7.88 -47.61
N GLU A 333 -9.66 -8.45 -47.51
CA GLU A 333 -10.15 -9.46 -48.44
C GLU A 333 -11.01 -8.80 -49.53
N THR A 334 -10.66 -9.01 -50.80
CA THR A 334 -11.32 -8.38 -51.96
C THR A 334 -12.74 -8.91 -52.22
N ASN A 335 -13.13 -9.99 -51.53
CA ASN A 335 -14.41 -10.68 -51.75
C ASN A 335 -15.58 -10.11 -50.94
N ALA A 336 -15.36 -9.12 -50.08
CA ALA A 336 -16.42 -8.46 -49.32
C ALA A 336 -17.00 -7.30 -50.14
N THR A 337 -18.30 -7.37 -50.45
CA THR A 337 -19.03 -6.25 -51.05
C THR A 337 -19.01 -5.07 -50.06
N GLU A 338 -18.42 -3.94 -50.47
CA GLU A 338 -18.26 -2.73 -49.65
C GLU A 338 -19.60 -2.21 -49.10
N GLU A 339 -20.71 -2.53 -49.76
CA GLU A 339 -22.08 -2.16 -49.37
C GLU A 339 -22.53 -2.70 -48.00
N ASN A 340 -21.89 -3.74 -47.45
CA ASN A 340 -22.28 -4.34 -46.16
C ASN A 340 -21.43 -3.87 -44.96
N LEU A 341 -20.46 -2.99 -45.21
CA LEU A 341 -19.59 -2.45 -44.16
C LEU A 341 -20.15 -1.15 -43.59
N ARG A 342 -20.06 -1.01 -42.26
CA ARG A 342 -20.44 0.21 -41.56
C ARG A 342 -19.35 1.27 -41.71
N PRO A 343 -19.68 2.58 -41.59
CA PRO A 343 -18.70 3.64 -41.71
C PRO A 343 -17.49 3.50 -40.77
N TYR A 344 -17.70 3.04 -39.54
CA TYR A 344 -16.61 2.80 -38.58
C TYR A 344 -15.78 1.55 -38.93
N GLU A 345 -16.34 0.56 -39.62
CA GLU A 345 -15.63 -0.64 -40.08
C GLU A 345 -14.74 -0.33 -41.29
N MET A 346 -15.23 0.49 -42.23
CA MET A 346 -14.44 0.98 -43.36
C MET A 346 -13.24 1.80 -42.88
N LYS A 347 -13.47 2.79 -42.00
CA LYS A 347 -12.40 3.59 -41.41
C LYS A 347 -11.41 2.76 -40.60
N PHE A 348 -11.87 1.68 -39.96
CA PHE A 348 -10.99 0.75 -39.27
C PHE A 348 -10.07 0.03 -40.26
N LEU A 349 -10.60 -0.50 -41.37
CA LEU A 349 -9.79 -1.13 -42.42
C LEU A 349 -8.77 -0.17 -43.04
N GLU A 350 -9.22 1.04 -43.41
CA GLU A 350 -8.36 2.10 -43.96
C GLU A 350 -7.21 2.46 -43.02
N ALA A 351 -7.47 2.51 -41.70
CA ALA A 351 -6.42 2.80 -40.73
C ALA A 351 -5.33 1.71 -40.70
N PHE A 352 -5.69 0.44 -40.90
CA PHE A 352 -4.73 -0.67 -40.92
C PHE A 352 -3.92 -0.77 -42.22
N GLU A 353 -4.35 -0.10 -43.30
CA GLU A 353 -3.55 0.07 -44.52
C GLU A 353 -2.37 1.05 -44.30
N ILE A 354 -2.42 1.89 -43.26
CA ILE A 354 -1.34 2.82 -42.92
C ILE A 354 -0.19 2.08 -42.22
N THR A 355 1.01 2.12 -42.79
CA THR A 355 2.21 1.47 -42.24
C THR A 355 2.81 2.20 -41.04
N ASP A 356 2.69 3.53 -40.97
CA ASP A 356 3.17 4.34 -39.85
C ASP A 356 2.26 4.18 -38.62
N LYS A 357 2.81 3.62 -37.53
CA LYS A 357 2.09 3.36 -36.26
C LYS A 357 1.42 4.61 -35.68
N ARG A 358 2.06 5.77 -35.75
CA ARG A 358 1.54 7.03 -35.18
C ARG A 358 0.37 7.56 -36.01
N LYS A 359 0.49 7.50 -37.34
CA LYS A 359 -0.59 7.90 -38.25
C LYS A 359 -1.79 6.95 -38.18
N ARG A 360 -1.53 5.64 -38.08
CA ARG A 360 -2.56 4.62 -37.81
C ARG A 360 -3.32 4.93 -36.51
N GLN A 361 -2.61 5.23 -35.43
CA GLN A 361 -3.22 5.60 -34.15
C GLN A 361 -4.11 6.85 -34.27
N GLN A 362 -3.69 7.86 -35.04
CA GLN A 362 -4.49 9.07 -35.27
C GLN A 362 -5.77 8.79 -36.08
N ALA A 363 -5.67 7.98 -37.14
CA ALA A 363 -6.83 7.58 -37.94
C ALA A 363 -7.87 6.81 -37.10
N LEU A 364 -7.41 5.94 -36.20
CA LEU A 364 -8.29 5.22 -35.28
C LEU A 364 -8.93 6.12 -34.23
N GLN A 365 -8.21 7.13 -33.71
CA GLN A 365 -8.82 8.15 -32.83
C GLN A 365 -9.95 8.88 -33.53
N GLU A 366 -9.73 9.29 -34.79
CA GLU A 366 -10.74 9.97 -35.59
C GLU A 366 -11.97 9.09 -35.85
N MET A 367 -11.76 7.82 -36.18
CA MET A 367 -12.83 6.85 -36.33
C MET A 367 -13.69 6.72 -35.05
N VAL A 368 -13.05 6.62 -33.87
CA VAL A 368 -13.79 6.54 -32.60
C VAL A 368 -14.55 7.84 -32.30
N ILE A 369 -13.96 9.01 -32.59
CA ILE A 369 -14.62 10.31 -32.42
C ILE A 369 -15.89 10.37 -33.28
N ASP A 370 -15.81 9.91 -34.53
CA ASP A 370 -16.95 9.91 -35.44
C ASP A 370 -18.02 8.89 -35.02
N LEU A 371 -17.61 7.74 -34.50
CA LEU A 371 -18.52 6.76 -33.91
C LEU A 371 -19.27 7.37 -32.72
N VAL A 372 -18.58 8.05 -31.80
CA VAL A 372 -19.21 8.72 -30.65
C VAL A 372 -20.21 9.79 -31.11
N LYS A 373 -19.82 10.63 -32.08
CA LYS A 373 -20.72 11.65 -32.65
C LYS A 373 -21.95 11.03 -33.32
N SER A 374 -21.76 9.92 -34.05
CA SER A 374 -22.86 9.17 -34.67
C SER A 374 -23.85 8.65 -33.62
N VAL A 375 -23.36 8.04 -32.54
CA VAL A 375 -24.19 7.57 -31.42
C VAL A 375 -24.90 8.72 -30.73
N GLN A 376 -24.21 9.82 -30.43
CA GLN A 376 -24.81 11.02 -29.84
C GLN A 376 -25.94 11.57 -30.71
N ASN A 377 -25.75 11.62 -32.04
CA ASN A 377 -26.78 12.05 -32.98
C ASN A 377 -27.97 11.09 -33.02
N LYS A 378 -27.72 9.78 -33.03
CA LYS A 378 -28.78 8.74 -32.98
C LYS A 378 -29.57 8.75 -31.66
N MET A 379 -28.96 9.22 -30.58
CA MET A 379 -29.58 9.34 -29.25
C MET A 379 -30.38 10.62 -29.05
N ARG A 380 -30.32 11.58 -29.98
CA ARG A 380 -31.11 12.83 -29.90
C ARG A 380 -32.60 12.50 -29.86
N GLY A 381 -33.29 13.01 -28.84
CA GLY A 381 -34.73 12.80 -28.66
C GLY A 381 -35.14 11.50 -27.96
N PHE A 382 -34.18 10.66 -27.53
CA PHE A 382 -34.46 9.40 -26.81
C PHE A 382 -33.99 9.45 -25.35
N SER A 383 -34.64 8.68 -24.48
CA SER A 383 -34.22 8.54 -23.08
C SER A 383 -32.94 7.73 -22.98
N ARG A 384 -31.84 8.37 -22.55
CA ARG A 384 -30.54 7.69 -22.32
C ARG A 384 -30.66 6.56 -21.31
N LYS A 385 -31.34 6.81 -20.18
CA LYS A 385 -31.50 5.85 -19.09
C LYS A 385 -32.24 4.60 -19.56
N GLU A 386 -33.38 4.77 -20.22
CA GLU A 386 -34.17 3.65 -20.72
C GLU A 386 -33.46 2.89 -21.85
N THR A 387 -32.75 3.61 -22.73
CA THR A 387 -31.99 2.98 -23.81
C THR A 387 -30.84 2.13 -23.27
N ILE A 388 -30.13 2.60 -22.23
CA ILE A 388 -29.10 1.81 -21.54
C ILE A 388 -29.72 0.54 -20.93
N ALA A 389 -30.86 0.65 -20.25
CA ALA A 389 -31.55 -0.51 -19.68
C ALA A 389 -31.96 -1.51 -20.76
N TYR A 390 -32.47 -1.03 -21.90
CA TYR A 390 -32.84 -1.86 -23.05
C TYR A 390 -31.66 -2.67 -23.62
N TYR A 391 -30.50 -2.05 -23.84
CA TYR A 391 -29.34 -2.79 -24.37
C TYR A 391 -28.72 -3.75 -23.35
N LYS A 392 -28.77 -3.43 -22.05
CA LYS A 392 -28.38 -4.40 -21.01
C LYS A 392 -29.25 -5.66 -21.04
N GLU A 393 -30.55 -5.50 -21.28
CA GLU A 393 -31.46 -6.63 -21.41
C GLU A 393 -31.17 -7.48 -22.67
N ILE A 394 -30.75 -6.85 -23.77
CA ILE A 394 -30.30 -7.58 -24.97
C ILE A 394 -29.06 -8.44 -24.66
N VAL A 395 -28.09 -7.88 -23.94
CA VAL A 395 -26.87 -8.62 -23.53
C VAL A 395 -27.22 -9.81 -22.63
N ASN A 396 -28.11 -9.61 -21.65
CA ASN A 396 -28.57 -10.70 -20.78
C ASN A 396 -29.28 -11.81 -21.56
N ARG A 397 -30.12 -11.44 -22.53
CA ARG A 397 -30.84 -12.39 -23.37
C ARG A 397 -29.90 -13.16 -24.30
N ALA A 398 -28.89 -12.49 -24.85
CA ALA A 398 -27.86 -13.10 -25.68
C ALA A 398 -27.12 -14.19 -24.90
N TRP A 399 -26.71 -13.90 -23.66
CA TRP A 399 -26.08 -14.91 -22.81
C TRP A 399 -27.00 -16.05 -22.42
N LYS A 400 -28.27 -15.73 -22.09
CA LYS A 400 -29.27 -16.75 -21.77
C LYS A 400 -29.45 -17.75 -22.91
N GLN A 401 -29.47 -17.28 -24.17
CA GLN A 401 -29.55 -18.14 -25.35
C GLN A 401 -28.34 -19.08 -25.51
N VAL A 402 -27.15 -18.66 -25.09
CA VAL A 402 -25.94 -19.49 -25.11
C VAL A 402 -25.94 -20.49 -23.95
N GLU A 403 -26.35 -20.05 -22.76
CA GLU A 403 -26.37 -20.88 -21.54
C GLU A 403 -27.43 -22.00 -21.60
N GLU A 404 -28.60 -21.73 -22.17
CA GLU A 404 -29.72 -22.69 -22.28
C GLU A 404 -29.53 -23.72 -23.41
N ALA A 405 -28.52 -23.58 -24.26
CA ALA A 405 -28.23 -24.52 -25.34
C ALA A 405 -27.71 -25.87 -24.78
N ALA A 406 -28.47 -26.95 -25.02
CA ALA A 406 -28.22 -28.26 -24.42
C ALA A 406 -27.04 -29.03 -25.03
N THR A 407 -26.72 -28.83 -26.32
CA THR A 407 -25.60 -29.52 -26.99
C THR A 407 -24.42 -28.58 -27.24
N PRO A 408 -23.17 -29.05 -27.16
CA PRO A 408 -21.98 -28.23 -27.42
C PRO A 408 -21.98 -27.58 -28.81
N GLU A 409 -22.54 -28.25 -29.82
CA GLU A 409 -22.67 -27.74 -31.20
C GLU A 409 -23.61 -26.53 -31.26
N VAL A 410 -24.80 -26.65 -30.67
CA VAL A 410 -25.81 -25.57 -30.67
C VAL A 410 -25.33 -24.42 -29.79
N LYS A 411 -24.62 -24.71 -28.69
CA LYS A 411 -24.03 -23.68 -27.81
C LYS A 411 -22.99 -22.84 -28.56
N SER A 412 -22.12 -23.48 -29.33
CA SER A 412 -21.14 -22.80 -30.18
C SER A 412 -21.78 -22.00 -31.31
N GLU A 413 -22.82 -22.52 -31.93
CA GLU A 413 -23.59 -21.80 -32.96
C GLU A 413 -24.26 -20.54 -32.38
N LYS A 414 -24.97 -20.69 -31.27
CA LYS A 414 -25.62 -19.56 -30.56
C LYS A 414 -24.61 -18.53 -30.09
N PHE A 415 -23.44 -18.97 -29.61
CA PHE A 415 -22.35 -18.08 -29.23
C PHE A 415 -21.78 -17.32 -30.43
N SER A 416 -21.60 -17.98 -31.59
CA SER A 416 -21.16 -17.33 -32.83
C SER A 416 -22.14 -16.25 -33.32
N GLU A 417 -23.45 -16.56 -33.26
CA GLU A 417 -24.53 -15.62 -33.59
C GLU A 417 -24.54 -14.42 -32.64
N ALA A 418 -24.45 -14.69 -31.34
CA ALA A 418 -24.59 -13.71 -30.27
C ALA A 418 -23.30 -13.00 -29.88
N LEU A 419 -22.15 -13.38 -30.46
CA LEU A 419 -20.80 -12.96 -30.04
C LEU A 419 -20.69 -11.44 -29.82
N GLU A 420 -21.19 -10.67 -30.78
CA GLU A 420 -21.15 -9.21 -30.76
C GLU A 420 -21.87 -8.64 -29.53
N TRP A 421 -22.98 -9.25 -29.11
CA TRP A 421 -23.75 -8.84 -27.94
C TRP A 421 -23.21 -9.41 -26.63
N THR A 422 -22.68 -10.64 -26.63
CA THR A 422 -22.09 -11.22 -25.42
C THR A 422 -20.83 -10.46 -24.99
N MET A 423 -20.05 -9.93 -25.95
CA MET A 423 -18.86 -9.12 -25.69
C MET A 423 -19.14 -7.80 -24.94
N LEU A 424 -20.37 -7.28 -25.01
CA LEU A 424 -20.77 -6.08 -24.25
C LEU A 424 -20.88 -6.34 -22.76
N ASP A 425 -20.94 -7.60 -22.32
CA ASP A 425 -21.00 -7.94 -20.92
C ASP A 425 -19.72 -7.45 -20.22
N ARG A 426 -19.90 -6.91 -19.00
CA ARG A 426 -18.77 -6.51 -18.17
C ARG A 426 -17.98 -7.73 -17.72
N ASP A 427 -18.68 -8.84 -17.47
CA ASP A 427 -18.11 -10.10 -16.99
C ASP A 427 -17.84 -11.08 -18.15
N TYR A 428 -17.68 -10.57 -19.38
CA TYR A 428 -17.53 -11.36 -20.59
C TYR A 428 -16.47 -12.48 -20.46
N ASP A 429 -15.30 -12.15 -19.92
CA ASP A 429 -14.18 -13.09 -19.81
C ASP A 429 -14.50 -14.27 -18.88
N ASP A 430 -15.00 -13.96 -17.68
CA ASP A 430 -15.34 -14.98 -16.67
C ASP A 430 -16.58 -15.78 -17.06
N ARG A 431 -17.56 -15.14 -17.70
CA ARG A 431 -18.77 -15.79 -18.17
C ARG A 431 -18.48 -16.72 -19.34
N THR A 432 -17.59 -16.33 -20.26
CA THR A 432 -17.13 -17.19 -21.35
C THR A 432 -16.43 -18.44 -20.80
N LYS A 433 -15.50 -18.28 -19.84
CA LYS A 433 -14.82 -19.41 -19.20
C LYS A 433 -15.83 -20.37 -18.54
N ARG A 434 -16.76 -19.85 -17.74
CA ARG A 434 -17.77 -20.62 -17.02
C ARG A 434 -18.70 -21.41 -17.96
N VAL A 435 -19.10 -20.81 -19.08
CA VAL A 435 -20.02 -21.42 -20.05
C VAL A 435 -19.36 -22.55 -20.86
N PHE A 436 -18.06 -22.44 -21.11
CA PHE A 436 -17.30 -23.37 -21.94
C PHE A 436 -16.31 -24.27 -21.19
N GLU A 437 -16.28 -24.21 -19.85
CA GLU A 437 -15.40 -25.04 -19.01
C GLU A 437 -15.66 -26.55 -19.19
N ARG A 438 -16.92 -26.93 -19.46
CA ARG A 438 -17.36 -28.32 -19.56
C ARG A 438 -17.69 -28.70 -21.00
N GLY A 439 -16.67 -29.05 -21.77
CA GLY A 439 -16.83 -29.71 -23.08
C GLY A 439 -16.00 -29.09 -24.21
N PRO A 440 -15.98 -29.75 -25.39
CA PRO A 440 -15.33 -29.22 -26.58
C PRO A 440 -16.11 -28.01 -27.13
N VAL A 441 -15.39 -26.99 -27.58
CA VAL A 441 -15.95 -25.82 -28.26
C VAL A 441 -15.77 -25.96 -29.75
N TYR A 442 -16.86 -25.81 -30.49
CA TYR A 442 -16.81 -25.64 -31.94
C TYR A 442 -16.60 -24.17 -32.25
N VAL A 443 -15.52 -23.87 -32.95
CA VAL A 443 -15.20 -22.50 -33.33
C VAL A 443 -16.11 -22.03 -34.47
N PRO A 444 -16.47 -20.74 -34.52
CA PRO A 444 -17.19 -20.18 -35.66
C PRO A 444 -16.48 -20.44 -37.00
N THR A 445 -17.26 -20.57 -38.08
CA THR A 445 -16.70 -20.83 -39.42
C THR A 445 -15.72 -19.76 -39.88
N TRP A 446 -15.84 -18.51 -39.41
CA TRP A 446 -14.93 -17.40 -39.72
C TRP A 446 -13.67 -17.36 -38.84
N TRP A 447 -13.56 -18.21 -37.81
CA TRP A 447 -12.48 -18.15 -36.80
C TRP A 447 -11.08 -18.33 -37.39
N HIS A 448 -10.96 -19.13 -38.45
CA HIS A 448 -9.70 -19.32 -39.21
C HIS A 448 -9.14 -18.02 -39.79
N ARG A 449 -9.97 -16.98 -39.97
CA ARG A 449 -9.54 -15.66 -40.44
C ARG A 449 -9.03 -14.78 -39.31
N TYR A 450 -9.34 -15.12 -38.07
CA TYR A 450 -8.85 -14.41 -36.88
C TYR A 450 -7.58 -15.06 -36.32
N ASP A 451 -7.49 -16.39 -36.37
CA ASP A 451 -6.33 -17.13 -35.88
C ASP A 451 -5.55 -17.81 -37.03
N PRO A 452 -4.42 -17.23 -37.47
CA PRO A 452 -3.63 -17.79 -38.58
C PRO A 452 -2.92 -19.10 -38.21
N LEU A 453 -2.75 -19.39 -36.91
CA LEU A 453 -2.19 -20.66 -36.44
C LEU A 453 -3.24 -21.78 -36.41
N PHE A 454 -4.51 -21.45 -36.68
CA PHE A 454 -5.59 -22.41 -36.71
C PHE A 454 -5.72 -23.01 -38.12
N PRO A 455 -5.64 -24.34 -38.27
CA PRO A 455 -5.61 -24.95 -39.60
C PRO A 455 -6.92 -24.70 -40.36
N SER A 456 -6.86 -23.91 -41.44
CA SER A 456 -7.95 -23.79 -42.40
C SER A 456 -8.01 -25.10 -43.20
N ARG A 457 -9.16 -25.78 -43.26
CA ARG A 457 -9.38 -26.77 -44.32
C ARG A 457 -9.44 -26.01 -45.65
N SER A 458 -8.34 -26.04 -46.41
CA SER A 458 -8.43 -25.84 -47.85
C SER A 458 -9.38 -26.90 -48.40
N ALA A 459 -10.38 -26.48 -49.16
CA ALA A 459 -11.22 -27.38 -49.94
C ALA A 459 -10.31 -28.12 -50.95
N SER A 460 -9.80 -29.29 -50.57
CA SER A 460 -9.04 -30.14 -51.47
C SER A 460 -10.02 -30.82 -52.41
N THR A 461 -9.87 -30.47 -53.68
CA THR A 461 -10.32 -31.13 -54.88
C THR A 461 -10.36 -32.66 -54.80
N THR A 462 -11.43 -33.18 -55.40
CA THR A 462 -11.77 -34.56 -55.76
C THR A 462 -10.57 -35.46 -56.08
N SER A 463 -10.43 -36.56 -55.33
CA SER A 463 -9.82 -37.80 -55.82
C SER A 463 -10.52 -39.02 -55.19
N THR A 464 -10.56 -40.07 -55.98
CA THR A 464 -11.41 -41.28 -56.00
C THR A 464 -11.49 -42.14 -54.72
N PRO A 465 -12.59 -42.90 -54.52
CA PRO A 465 -12.83 -43.69 -53.32
C PRO A 465 -12.20 -45.10 -53.37
N THR A 466 -11.76 -45.58 -52.21
CA THR A 466 -11.44 -47.00 -51.94
C THR A 466 -12.45 -47.51 -50.89
N PRO A 467 -13.09 -48.69 -51.06
CA PRO A 467 -14.22 -49.08 -50.21
C PRO A 467 -13.78 -49.83 -48.95
N SER A 468 -14.35 -49.46 -47.79
CA SER A 468 -14.49 -50.33 -46.61
C SER A 468 -15.55 -49.77 -45.64
N PRO A 469 -16.17 -50.62 -44.79
CA PRO A 469 -17.62 -50.64 -44.65
C PRO A 469 -18.19 -49.78 -43.49
N SER A 470 -19.31 -49.14 -43.81
CA SER A 470 -20.48 -48.77 -42.99
C SER A 470 -20.31 -48.57 -41.47
N GLN A 471 -20.22 -47.31 -41.05
CA GLN A 471 -20.93 -46.80 -39.87
C GLN A 471 -21.50 -45.41 -40.17
N GLY A 472 -22.83 -45.29 -40.12
CA GLY A 472 -23.65 -44.11 -39.80
C GLY A 472 -23.39 -42.75 -40.51
N PRO A 473 -24.43 -41.93 -40.75
CA PRO A 473 -24.24 -40.58 -41.27
C PRO A 473 -23.44 -39.73 -40.26
N THR A 474 -22.15 -39.59 -40.51
CA THR A 474 -21.26 -38.68 -39.76
C THR A 474 -21.54 -37.27 -40.24
N TYR A 475 -22.29 -36.51 -39.46
CA TYR A 475 -22.40 -35.07 -39.64
C TYR A 475 -21.06 -34.42 -39.26
N THR A 476 -20.22 -34.23 -40.28
CA THR A 476 -19.29 -33.12 -40.50
C THR A 476 -18.58 -32.53 -39.27
N SER A 477 -17.33 -32.95 -39.11
CA SER A 477 -16.30 -32.43 -38.22
C SER A 477 -16.09 -30.90 -38.31
N ALA A 478 -16.68 -30.14 -37.40
CA ALA A 478 -16.18 -28.80 -37.08
C ALA A 478 -14.92 -28.93 -36.19
N PRO A 479 -13.88 -28.10 -36.38
CA PRO A 479 -12.67 -28.13 -35.54
C PRO A 479 -13.03 -27.92 -34.06
N ARG A 480 -12.51 -28.78 -33.18
CA ARG A 480 -12.78 -28.75 -31.74
C ARG A 480 -11.58 -28.15 -31.01
N LEU A 481 -11.84 -27.15 -30.16
CA LEU A 481 -10.88 -26.66 -29.17
C LEU A 481 -11.35 -27.04 -27.77
N PRO A 482 -10.44 -27.36 -26.83
CA PRO A 482 -10.76 -27.30 -25.41
C PRO A 482 -11.33 -25.91 -25.08
N GLY A 483 -12.41 -25.84 -24.30
CA GLY A 483 -13.08 -24.57 -24.03
C GLY A 483 -12.21 -23.56 -23.27
N SER A 484 -11.24 -24.03 -22.49
CA SER A 484 -10.20 -23.20 -21.88
C SER A 484 -9.33 -22.49 -22.91
N ASP A 485 -8.93 -23.20 -23.98
CA ASP A 485 -8.03 -22.69 -25.01
C ASP A 485 -8.79 -21.74 -25.95
N PHE A 486 -10.06 -22.03 -26.22
CA PHE A 486 -10.96 -21.12 -26.90
C PHE A 486 -11.14 -19.82 -26.11
N ALA A 487 -11.49 -19.90 -24.82
CA ALA A 487 -11.64 -18.73 -23.96
C ALA A 487 -10.33 -17.93 -23.86
N ALA A 488 -9.18 -18.60 -23.74
CA ALA A 488 -7.88 -17.95 -23.74
C ALA A 488 -7.58 -17.23 -25.07
N SER A 489 -7.91 -17.84 -26.22
CA SER A 489 -7.69 -17.22 -27.54
C SER A 489 -8.54 -15.97 -27.78
N VAL A 490 -9.75 -15.93 -27.20
CA VAL A 490 -10.66 -14.79 -27.21
C VAL A 490 -10.10 -13.66 -26.35
N VAL A 491 -9.70 -13.97 -25.10
CA VAL A 491 -9.17 -13.00 -24.13
C VAL A 491 -7.84 -12.40 -24.61
N ASN A 492 -6.94 -13.25 -25.07
CA ASN A 492 -5.66 -12.82 -25.64
C ASN A 492 -5.87 -11.93 -26.89
N GLY A 493 -6.99 -12.08 -27.60
CA GLY A 493 -7.38 -11.20 -28.69
C GLY A 493 -7.62 -9.76 -28.31
N VAL A 494 -8.36 -9.55 -27.21
CA VAL A 494 -8.62 -8.22 -26.67
C VAL A 494 -7.30 -7.54 -26.26
N GLN A 495 -6.42 -8.31 -25.61
CA GLN A 495 -5.11 -7.84 -25.18
C GLN A 495 -4.18 -7.50 -26.37
N ASN A 496 -4.16 -8.33 -27.42
CA ASN A 496 -3.31 -8.13 -28.60
C ASN A 496 -3.74 -6.92 -29.43
N VAL A 497 -5.05 -6.68 -29.59
CA VAL A 497 -5.58 -5.46 -30.20
C VAL A 497 -5.14 -4.24 -29.39
N SER A 498 -5.25 -4.30 -28.05
CA SER A 498 -4.82 -3.22 -27.16
C SER A 498 -3.34 -2.87 -27.33
N ALA A 499 -2.48 -3.89 -27.32
CA ALA A 499 -1.03 -3.73 -27.42
C ALA A 499 -0.58 -3.21 -28.80
N SER A 500 -1.19 -3.72 -29.88
CA SER A 500 -0.78 -3.40 -31.25
C SER A 500 -1.31 -2.06 -31.75
N VAL A 501 -2.47 -1.63 -31.23
CA VAL A 501 -3.23 -0.51 -31.79
C VAL A 501 -3.09 0.77 -30.97
N ILE A 502 -2.99 0.64 -29.65
CA ILE A 502 -3.23 1.77 -28.75
C ILE A 502 -1.93 2.26 -28.09
N GLY A 503 -0.94 1.39 -27.88
CA GLY A 503 0.35 1.73 -27.27
C GLY A 503 0.20 2.24 -25.84
N ASN A 504 -0.13 3.52 -25.68
CA ASN A 504 -0.54 4.13 -24.41
C ASN A 504 -2.06 4.35 -24.38
N LEU A 505 -2.79 3.44 -23.70
CA LEU A 505 -4.24 3.47 -23.54
C LEU A 505 -4.76 4.78 -22.91
N SER A 506 -4.03 5.31 -21.93
CA SER A 506 -4.40 6.55 -21.22
C SER A 506 -4.32 7.76 -22.14
N ASP A 507 -3.27 7.86 -22.96
CA ASP A 507 -3.09 8.98 -23.90
C ASP A 507 -4.11 8.94 -25.04
N PHE A 508 -4.40 7.74 -25.56
CA PHE A 508 -5.39 7.54 -26.61
C PHE A 508 -6.79 7.93 -26.14
N THR A 509 -7.19 7.43 -24.98
CA THR A 509 -8.51 7.71 -24.38
C THR A 509 -8.65 9.18 -24.03
N SER A 510 -7.62 9.80 -23.43
CA SER A 510 -7.66 11.21 -23.04
C SER A 510 -7.83 12.15 -24.24
N LYS A 511 -7.18 11.86 -25.38
CA LYS A 511 -7.31 12.66 -26.61
C LYS A 511 -8.72 12.58 -27.22
N ILE A 512 -9.35 11.41 -27.15
CA ILE A 512 -10.73 11.22 -27.61
C ILE A 512 -11.69 11.95 -26.69
N THR A 513 -11.58 11.74 -25.37
CA THR A 513 -12.45 12.39 -24.37
C THR A 513 -12.35 13.91 -24.43
N ASN A 514 -11.15 14.47 -24.59
CA ASN A 514 -10.97 15.92 -24.74
C ASN A 514 -11.69 16.50 -25.97
N LYS A 515 -11.90 15.71 -27.02
CA LYS A 515 -12.61 16.14 -28.24
C LYS A 515 -14.12 15.85 -28.19
N THR A 516 -14.54 14.75 -27.58
CA THR A 516 -15.95 14.33 -27.53
C THR A 516 -16.70 14.88 -26.31
N ASN A 517 -15.96 15.23 -25.26
CA ASN A 517 -16.46 15.83 -24.02
C ASN A 517 -15.42 16.82 -23.46
N PRO A 518 -15.18 17.96 -24.14
CA PRO A 518 -14.16 18.91 -23.74
C PRO A 518 -14.44 19.45 -22.33
N PRO A 519 -13.41 19.54 -21.45
CA PRO A 519 -13.57 20.22 -20.18
C PRO A 519 -14.04 21.66 -20.42
N PRO A 520 -14.93 22.20 -19.58
CA PRO A 520 -15.32 23.60 -19.69
C PRO A 520 -14.07 24.47 -19.59
N VAL A 521 -13.85 25.30 -20.60
CA VAL A 521 -12.69 26.21 -20.68
C VAL A 521 -12.72 27.12 -19.45
N THR A 522 -11.78 26.90 -18.53
CA THR A 522 -11.52 27.83 -17.43
C THR A 522 -10.62 28.92 -17.96
N SER A 523 -11.21 30.07 -18.30
CA SER A 523 -10.47 31.31 -18.43
C SER A 523 -10.08 31.79 -17.02
N SER A 524 -8.87 31.48 -16.57
CA SER A 524 -8.30 32.19 -15.43
C SER A 524 -6.81 32.41 -15.61
N SER A 525 -6.52 33.70 -15.71
CA SER A 525 -5.23 34.37 -15.74
C SER A 525 -4.21 33.82 -14.74
N SER A 526 -3.00 33.65 -15.26
CA SER A 526 -1.72 33.64 -14.57
C SER A 526 -1.65 34.54 -13.33
N ARG A 527 -1.22 33.98 -12.19
CA ARG A 527 -0.39 34.68 -11.21
C ARG A 527 0.49 33.68 -10.48
N SER A 528 1.76 33.75 -10.83
CA SER A 528 2.92 33.16 -10.19
C SER A 528 3.07 33.70 -8.76
N TYR A 529 3.31 32.80 -7.81
CA TYR A 529 4.03 33.15 -6.58
C TYR A 529 4.99 32.01 -6.25
N SER A 530 6.27 32.37 -6.21
CA SER A 530 7.35 31.55 -5.67
C SER A 530 7.37 31.68 -4.16
N SER A 531 7.51 30.56 -3.45
CA SER A 531 8.18 30.58 -2.16
C SER A 531 8.89 29.26 -1.92
N SER A 532 10.11 29.43 -1.45
CA SER A 532 11.19 28.47 -1.29
C SER A 532 11.04 27.63 -0.02
N ARG A 533 11.73 26.48 -0.05
CA ARG A 533 12.48 25.82 1.05
C ARG A 533 11.79 24.86 2.04
N GLY A 534 12.50 23.73 2.22
CA GLY A 534 12.52 22.82 3.37
C GLY A 534 11.58 21.62 3.18
N GLY A 535 12.02 20.36 3.17
CA GLY A 535 13.12 19.70 3.87
C GLY A 535 12.51 18.42 4.46
N GLY A 536 12.98 17.24 4.05
CA GLY A 536 12.29 15.97 4.29
C GLY A 536 12.62 15.26 5.62
N CYS A 537 11.76 14.29 5.97
CA CYS A 537 11.97 12.98 6.64
C CYS A 537 10.58 12.48 7.06
N ALA A 538 10.04 11.35 6.58
CA ALA A 538 10.41 9.93 6.76
C ALA A 538 10.06 9.35 8.15
N CYS A 539 9.15 8.37 8.08
CA CYS A 539 8.93 7.20 8.96
C CYS A 539 7.95 7.27 10.14
N ALA A 540 6.89 6.49 9.97
CA ALA A 540 6.04 5.85 10.98
C ALA A 540 6.86 4.77 11.75
N CYS A 541 6.45 4.16 12.86
CA CYS A 541 5.15 3.69 13.35
C CYS A 541 5.29 3.34 14.84
N ALA A 542 4.29 3.57 15.70
CA ALA A 542 3.97 2.66 16.83
C ALA A 542 2.62 2.98 17.47
N CYS A 543 2.01 1.91 17.99
CA CYS A 543 0.62 1.76 18.43
C CYS A 543 0.29 2.34 19.82
N ALA A 544 -1.03 2.39 20.05
CA ALA A 544 -1.74 2.89 21.21
C ALA A 544 -1.52 2.10 22.52
N CYS A 545 -1.58 2.81 23.65
CA CYS A 545 -2.37 2.46 24.83
C CYS A 545 -2.50 3.66 25.79
N ALA A 546 -3.66 3.78 26.42
CA ALA A 546 -4.13 4.94 27.16
C ALA A 546 -3.60 5.02 28.60
N GLY A 547 -3.28 6.24 29.04
CA GLY A 547 -3.58 6.72 30.40
C GLY A 547 -2.80 6.16 31.58
N CYS A 548 -1.46 6.24 31.58
CA CYS A 548 -0.66 6.26 32.81
C CYS A 548 0.43 7.36 32.68
N ALA A 549 0.57 8.21 33.70
CA ALA A 549 1.70 9.13 33.78
C ALA A 549 2.96 8.30 34.05
N CYS A 550 3.83 8.14 33.05
CA CYS A 550 5.01 7.29 33.13
C CYS A 550 6.27 8.16 33.05
N ALA A 551 7.18 7.99 34.01
CA ALA A 551 8.58 8.30 33.81
C ALA A 551 9.20 7.11 33.06
N CYS A 552 9.61 7.33 31.81
CA CYS A 552 10.16 6.29 30.93
C CYS A 552 11.60 6.66 30.60
N ALA A 553 12.56 5.81 30.97
CA ALA A 553 13.87 5.81 30.32
C ALA A 553 13.67 5.62 28.80
N GLY A 554 14.47 6.22 27.92
CA GLY A 554 14.45 5.90 26.48
C GLY A 554 15.37 4.70 26.17
N GLY A 555 15.15 4.01 25.05
CA GLY A 555 15.99 2.88 24.65
C GLY A 555 17.37 3.31 24.17
N GLY A 556 18.43 2.68 24.69
CA GLY A 556 19.83 2.78 24.26
C GLY A 556 20.10 2.17 22.88
N ARG A 557 21.29 2.44 22.34
CA ARG A 557 21.81 1.78 21.13
C ARG A 557 22.35 0.40 21.44
#